data_AF-A0A811M9B6-F1
#
_entry.id   AF-A0A811M9B6-F1
#
_cell.length_a   1.000
_cell.length_b   1.000
_cell.length_c   1.000
_cell.angle_alpha   90.00
_cell.angle_beta   90.00
_cell.angle_gamma   90.00
#
_symmetry.space_group_name_H-M   'P 1'
#
loop_
_entity.id
_entity.type
_entity.pdbx_description
1 polymer ?
#
loop_
_entity_poly.entity_id
_entity_poly.type
_entity_poly.pdbx_seq_one_letter_code
_entity_poly.pdbx_strand_id
1 'polypeptide(L)'
;MVEEKTNIEVGKGIKATELLATFGVGGKRKRGTFTEDEMLLLTNMLDVVNNVANAFRKTGLAHVDANIYLAVMETPSFSEEALIVAYTYLLDNKAQGRGFVGMSDSHRDIWLRNYLAKNYYM
;
A
#
# COMPACT_ATOMS: atom_id res chain seq x y z
N MET A 1 -11.49 9.13 -53.91
CA MET A 1 -10.41 9.70 -53.07
C MET A 1 -10.91 10.97 -52.42
N VAL A 2 -11.28 10.92 -51.14
CA VAL A 2 -11.18 12.07 -50.22
C VAL A 2 -10.85 11.48 -48.85
N GLU A 3 -9.78 11.97 -48.24
CA GLU A 3 -9.18 11.50 -46.99
C GLU A 3 -10.07 11.81 -45.77
N GLU A 4 -10.19 10.83 -44.89
CA GLU A 4 -10.66 10.99 -43.52
C GLU A 4 -9.51 11.56 -42.68
N LYS A 5 -9.71 12.73 -42.07
CA LYS A 5 -8.81 13.28 -41.05
C LYS A 5 -9.55 13.37 -39.73
N THR A 6 -9.29 12.40 -38.86
CA THR A 6 -9.67 12.40 -37.45
C THR A 6 -8.85 13.44 -36.69
N ASN A 7 -9.48 14.56 -36.30
CA ASN A 7 -8.86 15.51 -35.38
C ASN A 7 -9.10 15.04 -33.94
N ILE A 8 -8.01 14.68 -33.26
CA ILE A 8 -7.99 14.40 -31.83
C ILE A 8 -8.05 15.74 -31.10
N GLU A 9 -9.20 16.04 -30.50
CA GLU A 9 -9.37 17.20 -29.64
C GLU A 9 -8.65 16.92 -28.31
N VAL A 10 -7.44 17.49 -28.19
CA VAL A 10 -6.63 17.45 -26.97
C VAL A 10 -7.43 18.08 -25.84
N GLY A 11 -7.91 17.22 -24.93
CA GLY A 11 -8.67 17.59 -23.75
C GLY A 11 -8.01 18.73 -23.00
N LYS A 12 -8.78 19.81 -22.85
CA LYS A 12 -8.48 21.05 -22.14
C LYS A 12 -7.78 20.77 -20.81
N GLY A 13 -6.47 21.01 -20.79
CA GLY A 13 -5.63 20.88 -19.60
C GLY A 13 -6.21 21.66 -18.42
N ILE A 14 -6.29 20.97 -17.29
CA ILE A 14 -6.78 21.48 -16.02
C ILE A 14 -6.03 22.78 -15.68
N LYS A 15 -6.78 23.88 -15.50
CA LYS A 15 -6.29 25.18 -15.03
C LYS A 15 -5.91 25.14 -13.55
N ALA A 16 -5.01 24.25 -13.16
CA ALA A 16 -4.52 24.16 -11.78
C ALA A 16 -3.32 25.09 -11.52
N THR A 17 -2.67 25.60 -12.58
CA THR A 17 -1.41 26.35 -12.45
C THR A 17 -1.61 27.84 -12.16
N GLU A 18 -2.80 28.40 -12.42
CA GLU A 18 -3.04 29.85 -12.23
C GLU A 18 -3.18 30.26 -10.75
N LEU A 19 -3.59 29.35 -9.86
CA LEU A 19 -3.76 29.67 -8.43
C LEU A 19 -2.44 29.71 -7.64
N LEU A 20 -1.36 29.13 -8.15
CA LEU A 20 -0.05 29.18 -7.50
C LEU A 20 0.75 30.45 -7.83
N ALA A 21 0.32 31.22 -8.84
CA ALA A 21 1.02 32.41 -9.32
C ALA A 21 0.89 33.63 -8.37
N THR A 22 0.02 33.58 -7.36
CA THR A 22 -0.15 34.68 -6.39
C THR A 22 0.82 34.60 -5.20
N PHE A 23 1.56 33.50 -5.02
CA PHE A 23 2.63 33.43 -4.03
C PHE A 23 3.90 34.10 -4.58
N GLY A 24 3.89 35.43 -4.57
CA GLY A 24 4.94 36.28 -5.11
C GLY A 24 6.36 35.83 -4.73
N VAL A 25 7.15 35.54 -5.76
CA VAL A 25 8.62 35.48 -5.66
C VAL A 25 9.11 36.92 -5.43
N GLY A 26 9.49 37.22 -4.19
CA GLY A 26 10.27 38.40 -3.83
C GLY A 26 9.50 39.48 -3.06
N GLY A 27 9.90 39.71 -1.81
CA GLY A 27 9.48 40.86 -1.02
C GLY A 27 9.26 40.54 0.46
N LYS A 28 9.79 41.38 1.36
CA LYS A 28 9.69 41.29 2.83
C LYS A 28 8.35 40.68 3.29
N ARG A 29 8.40 39.62 4.09
CA ARG A 29 7.23 38.86 4.56
C ARG A 29 6.25 39.74 5.35
N LYS A 30 5.32 40.37 4.65
CA LYS A 30 4.03 40.76 5.22
C LYS A 30 3.25 39.46 5.35
N ARG A 31 3.01 38.99 6.57
CA ARG A 31 2.09 37.89 6.82
C ARG A 31 0.71 38.38 6.38
N GLY A 32 0.36 38.16 5.11
CA GLY A 32 -0.97 38.45 4.59
C GLY A 32 -1.96 37.61 5.37
N THR A 33 -2.94 38.26 5.99
CA THR A 33 -4.11 37.55 6.52
C THR A 33 -4.86 36.99 5.32
N PHE A 34 -5.15 35.68 5.34
CA PHE A 34 -5.98 35.06 4.31
C PHE A 34 -7.34 35.74 4.25
N THR A 35 -7.84 35.95 3.04
CA THR A 35 -9.23 36.38 2.82
C THR A 35 -10.20 35.26 3.21
N GLU A 36 -11.46 35.59 3.48
CA GLU A 36 -12.47 34.61 3.90
C GLU A 36 -12.65 33.48 2.87
N ASP A 37 -12.60 33.81 1.58
CA ASP A 37 -12.68 32.84 0.48
C ASP A 37 -11.46 31.91 0.44
N GLU A 38 -10.25 32.44 0.69
CA GLU A 38 -9.03 31.63 0.80
C GLU A 38 -9.08 30.71 2.02
N MET A 39 -9.61 31.18 3.15
CA MET A 39 -9.79 30.35 4.35
C MET A 39 -10.81 29.24 4.12
N LEU A 40 -11.90 29.52 3.39
CA LEU A 40 -12.89 28.53 3.01
C LEU A 40 -12.29 27.46 2.07
N LEU A 41 -11.50 27.89 1.08
CA LEU A 41 -10.81 26.98 0.18
C LEU A 41 -9.83 26.06 0.91
N LEU A 42 -9.01 26.62 1.82
CA LEU A 42 -8.07 25.85 2.64
C LEU A 42 -8.78 24.85 3.54
N THR A 43 -9.94 25.22 4.09
CA THR A 43 -10.75 24.33 4.94
C THR A 43 -11.32 23.16 4.14
N ASN A 44 -11.86 23.43 2.94
CA ASN A 44 -12.37 22.38 2.05
C ASN A 44 -11.25 21.44 1.57
N MET A 45 -10.07 21.98 1.25
CA MET A 45 -8.90 21.16 0.91
C MET A 45 -8.41 20.32 2.09
N LEU A 46 -8.42 20.86 3.31
CA LEU A 46 -8.03 20.15 4.52
C LEU A 46 -8.94 18.93 4.76
N ASP A 47 -10.24 19.05 4.51
CA ASP A 47 -11.17 17.92 4.61
C ASP A 47 -10.82 16.80 3.62
N VAL A 48 -10.54 17.16 2.36
CA VAL A 48 -10.10 16.20 1.32
C VAL A 48 -8.81 15.50 1.73
N VAL A 49 -7.80 16.24 2.21
CA VAL A 49 -6.51 15.68 2.65
C VAL A 49 -6.70 14.78 3.87
N ASN A 50 -7.56 15.14 4.82
CA ASN A 50 -7.90 14.31 5.97
C ASN A 50 -8.59 13.01 5.57
N ASN A 51 -9.46 13.03 4.57
CA ASN A 51 -10.09 11.83 4.03
C ASN A 51 -9.05 10.89 3.41
N VAL A 52 -8.14 11.42 2.59
CA VAL A 52 -7.03 10.66 1.99
C VAL A 52 -6.11 10.06 3.05
N ALA A 53 -5.71 10.85 4.05
CA ALA A 53 -4.91 10.38 5.18
C ALA A 53 -5.61 9.27 5.96
N ASN A 54 -6.92 9.38 6.18
CA ASN A 54 -7.73 8.35 6.81
C ASN A 54 -7.85 7.08 5.97
N ALA A 55 -7.96 7.20 4.64
CA ALA A 55 -7.96 6.05 3.73
C ALA A 55 -6.61 5.30 3.77
N PHE A 56 -5.49 6.03 3.77
CA PHE A 56 -4.18 5.41 3.96
C PHE A 56 -4.00 4.78 5.34
N ARG A 57 -4.48 5.41 6.41
CA ARG A 57 -4.44 4.84 7.77
C ARG A 57 -5.25 3.54 7.88
N LYS A 58 -6.42 3.48 7.24
CA LYS A 58 -7.26 2.28 7.18
C LYS A 58 -6.61 1.14 6.39
N THR A 59 -5.86 1.47 5.34
CA THR A 59 -5.15 0.46 4.53
C THR A 59 -3.84 -0.01 5.17
N GLY A 60 -3.16 0.84 5.97
CA GLY A 60 -1.91 0.49 6.66
C GLY A 60 -2.07 -0.32 7.95
N LEU A 61 -3.17 -0.15 8.71
CA LEU A 61 -3.32 -0.77 10.04
C LEU A 61 -3.91 -2.19 10.02
N ALA A 62 -4.45 -2.65 8.89
CA ALA A 62 -4.93 -4.03 8.78
C ALA A 62 -3.80 -5.08 8.80
N HIS A 63 -2.55 -4.64 8.69
CA HIS A 63 -1.39 -5.51 8.79
C HIS A 63 -0.97 -5.67 10.25
N VAL A 64 -1.79 -6.41 11.01
CA VAL A 64 -1.26 -7.12 12.17
C VAL A 64 -0.16 -8.02 11.60
N ASP A 65 1.06 -7.86 12.10
CA ASP A 65 2.19 -8.72 11.76
C ASP A 65 1.82 -10.11 12.30
N ALA A 66 1.12 -10.85 11.44
CA ALA A 66 0.52 -12.11 11.83
C ALA A 66 1.68 -13.00 12.23
N ASN A 67 1.61 -13.60 13.42
CA ASN A 67 2.78 -14.26 14.01
C ASN A 67 3.14 -15.52 13.21
N ILE A 68 3.96 -15.33 12.16
CA ILE A 68 4.41 -16.39 11.24
C ILE A 68 5.16 -17.47 12.02
N TYR A 69 5.94 -17.06 13.03
CA TYR A 69 6.67 -18.01 13.87
C TYR A 69 5.70 -18.98 14.55
N LEU A 70 4.68 -18.46 15.24
CA LEU A 70 3.68 -19.29 15.91
C LEU A 70 2.94 -20.20 14.91
N ALA A 71 2.50 -19.65 13.78
CA ALA A 71 1.78 -20.40 12.75
C ALA A 71 2.60 -21.56 12.15
N VAL A 72 3.92 -21.44 12.10
CA VAL A 72 4.82 -22.51 11.62
C VAL A 72 5.12 -23.51 12.75
N MET A 73 5.44 -23.02 13.95
CA MET A 73 5.88 -23.87 15.07
C MET A 73 4.75 -24.68 15.71
N GLU A 74 3.49 -24.25 15.58
CA GLU A 74 2.34 -25.01 16.06
C GLU A 74 1.98 -26.22 15.18
N THR A 75 2.75 -26.52 14.13
CA THR A 75 2.53 -27.69 13.26
C THR A 75 3.34 -28.91 13.76
N PRO A 76 2.76 -29.86 14.52
CA PRO A 76 3.50 -30.87 15.28
C PRO A 76 4.09 -32.01 14.42
N SER A 77 3.91 -31.98 13.10
CA SER A 77 4.20 -33.10 12.19
C SER A 77 5.64 -33.11 11.64
N PHE A 78 6.45 -32.10 11.95
CA PHE A 78 7.77 -31.88 11.34
C PHE A 78 8.83 -31.63 12.40
N SER A 79 10.10 -31.90 12.07
CA SER A 79 11.21 -31.57 12.97
C SER A 79 11.39 -30.05 13.07
N GLU A 80 11.95 -29.59 14.19
CA GLU A 80 12.17 -28.17 14.43
C GLU A 80 13.06 -27.54 13.34
N GLU A 81 14.10 -28.24 12.88
CA GLU A 81 14.99 -27.77 11.82
C GLU A 81 14.25 -27.54 10.50
N ALA A 82 13.36 -28.48 10.14
CA ALA A 82 12.55 -28.37 8.94
C ALA A 82 11.57 -27.18 9.05
N LEU A 83 10.97 -26.99 10.23
CA LEU A 83 10.12 -25.84 10.51
C LEU A 83 10.88 -24.51 10.42
N ILE A 84 12.12 -24.43 10.93
CA ILE A 84 12.98 -23.25 10.83
C ILE A 84 13.32 -22.92 9.36
N VAL A 85 13.58 -23.92 8.52
CA VAL A 85 13.83 -23.74 7.08
C VAL A 85 12.59 -23.17 6.37
N ALA A 86 11.40 -23.68 6.68
CA ALA A 86 10.16 -23.12 6.12
C ALA A 86 9.89 -21.70 6.64
N TYR A 87 10.14 -21.46 7.93
CA TYR A 87 9.96 -20.15 8.57
C TYR A 87 10.82 -19.06 7.92
N THR A 88 12.12 -19.33 7.75
CA THR A 88 13.05 -18.39 7.10
C THR A 88 12.64 -18.08 5.66
N TYR A 89 12.22 -19.09 4.89
CA TYR A 89 11.67 -18.87 3.56
C TYR A 89 10.41 -17.99 3.55
N LEU A 90 9.49 -18.18 4.50
CA LEU A 90 8.27 -17.38 4.61
C LEU A 90 8.56 -15.93 5.05
N LEU A 91 9.62 -15.71 5.84
CA LEU A 91 10.10 -14.38 6.19
C LEU A 91 10.63 -13.63 4.97
N ASP A 92 11.39 -14.32 4.10
CA ASP A 92 11.92 -13.75 2.87
C ASP A 92 10.83 -13.53 1.82
N ASN A 93 9.81 -14.41 1.80
CA ASN A 93 8.70 -14.37 0.87
C ASN A 93 7.41 -13.84 1.51
N LYS A 94 7.37 -12.53 1.78
CA LYS A 94 6.27 -11.86 2.50
C LYS A 94 4.86 -12.17 1.98
N ALA A 95 4.68 -12.31 0.68
CA ALA A 95 3.38 -12.66 0.10
C ALA A 95 2.92 -14.09 0.49
N GLN A 96 3.85 -15.05 0.46
CA GLN A 96 3.60 -16.43 0.89
C GLN A 96 3.43 -16.50 2.41
N GLY A 97 4.26 -15.79 3.18
CA GLY A 97 4.13 -15.67 4.64
C GLY A 97 2.75 -15.19 5.07
N ARG A 98 2.24 -14.12 4.43
CA ARG A 98 0.86 -13.65 4.69
C ARG A 98 -0.20 -14.68 4.33
N GLY A 99 -0.06 -15.33 3.17
CA GLY A 99 -0.97 -16.39 2.75
C GLY A 99 -1.00 -17.55 3.74
N PHE A 100 0.17 -17.98 4.21
CA PHE A 100 0.34 -19.09 5.14
C PHE A 100 -0.34 -18.86 6.49
N VAL A 101 -0.21 -17.68 7.08
CA VAL A 101 -0.89 -17.39 8.36
C VAL A 101 -2.41 -17.38 8.24
N GLY A 102 -2.94 -17.00 7.07
CA GLY A 102 -4.38 -17.04 6.78
C GLY A 102 -4.94 -18.43 6.50
N MET A 103 -4.11 -19.47 6.39
CA MET A 103 -4.55 -20.85 6.16
C MET A 103 -5.05 -21.52 7.45
N SER A 104 -5.95 -22.50 7.33
CA SER A 104 -6.27 -23.42 8.43
C SER A 104 -5.09 -24.34 8.76
N ASP A 105 -5.07 -24.93 9.95
CA ASP A 105 -4.00 -25.86 10.38
C ASP A 105 -3.78 -27.00 9.37
N SER A 106 -4.87 -27.58 8.85
CA SER A 106 -4.81 -28.64 7.84
C SER A 106 -4.13 -28.18 6.54
N HIS A 107 -4.38 -26.95 6.11
CA HIS A 107 -3.77 -26.38 4.91
C HIS A 107 -2.31 -26.00 5.15
N ARG A 108 -1.96 -25.51 6.35
CA ARG A 108 -0.57 -25.26 6.75
C ARG A 108 0.27 -26.54 6.73
N ASP A 109 -0.27 -27.64 7.26
CA ASP A 109 0.40 -28.95 7.24
C ASP A 109 0.65 -29.45 5.81
N ILE A 110 -0.34 -29.35 4.92
CA ILE A 110 -0.20 -29.70 3.49
C ILE A 110 0.85 -28.83 2.80
N TRP A 111 0.82 -27.51 3.06
CA TRP A 111 1.78 -26.58 2.49
C TRP A 111 3.21 -26.92 2.93
N LEU A 112 3.43 -27.13 4.24
CA LEU A 112 4.73 -27.50 4.80
C LEU A 112 5.23 -28.81 4.22
N ARG A 113 4.37 -29.83 4.14
CA ARG A 113 4.70 -31.14 3.55
C ARG A 113 5.21 -31.00 2.12
N ASN A 114 4.50 -30.22 1.29
CA ASN A 114 4.87 -30.00 -0.11
C ASN A 114 6.14 -29.17 -0.26
N TYR A 115 6.32 -28.15 0.58
CA TYR A 115 7.52 -27.31 0.56
C TYR A 115 8.75 -28.09 1.01
N LEU A 116 8.68 -28.79 2.13
CA LEU A 116 9.80 -29.52 2.71
C LEU A 116 10.20 -30.74 1.90
N ALA A 117 9.23 -31.45 1.30
CA ALA A 117 9.52 -32.53 0.37
C ALA A 117 10.37 -32.10 -0.83
N LYS A 118 10.30 -30.81 -1.22
CA LYS A 118 11.06 -30.25 -2.35
C LYS A 118 12.37 -29.59 -1.93
N ASN A 119 12.41 -28.99 -0.73
CA ASN A 119 13.49 -28.07 -0.36
C ASN A 119 14.36 -28.57 0.80
N TYR A 120 14.00 -29.68 1.44
CA TYR A 120 14.70 -30.17 2.63
C TYR A 120 14.95 -31.68 2.64
N TYR A 121 13.99 -32.49 2.18
CA TYR A 121 14.09 -33.96 2.22
C TYR A 121 14.44 -34.64 0.89
N MET A 122 14.78 -33.86 -0.15
CA MET A 122 15.29 -34.42 -1.42
C MET A 122 16.74 -34.86 -1.32
#